data_AF-A0A9P3NJG1-F1
#
_entry.id   AF-A0A9P3NJG1-F1
#
_cell.length_a   1.000
_cell.length_b   1.000
_cell.length_c   1.000
_cell.angle_alpha   90.00
_cell.angle_beta   90.00
_cell.angle_gamma   90.00
#
_symmetry.space_group_name_H-M   'P 1'
#
loop_
_entity.id
_entity.type
_entity.pdbx_description
1 polymer ?
#
loop_
_entity_poly.entity_id
_entity_poly.type
_entity_poly.pdbx_seq_one_letter_code
_entity_poly.pdbx_strand_id
1 'polypeptide(L)'
;MASRVSLNGTVIIASSNAGYEDMLENWVLHLERVGLGRHFIVFAADNKSLHFAQSKWPGQAIHLDLSGQFGEEEKADVEGASRIGSAAFHRVASHRAVYIHHLLAFGFSVLYSDIDIAFLHNPLPFFQKPHSLPSSKSHTPHLLRLLLNPPSSPAAAAAAAAGAVAATLT
;
A
#
# COMPACT_ATOMS: atom_id res chain seq x y z
N MET A 1 -11.78 -8.70 7.11
CA MET A 1 -11.02 -9.36 6.02
C MET A 1 -9.60 -9.67 6.45
N ALA A 2 -8.76 -8.67 6.78
CA ALA A 2 -7.40 -8.86 7.29
C ALA A 2 -7.29 -9.88 8.44
N SER A 3 -8.21 -9.86 9.40
CA SER A 3 -8.27 -10.85 10.49
C SER A 3 -8.50 -12.30 10.07
N ARG A 4 -9.11 -12.54 8.90
CA ARG A 4 -9.39 -13.90 8.37
C ARG A 4 -8.20 -14.48 7.61
N VAL A 5 -7.37 -13.61 7.05
CA VAL A 5 -6.21 -13.98 6.22
C VAL A 5 -4.89 -13.83 6.97
N SER A 6 -4.88 -13.16 8.14
CA SER A 6 -3.65 -13.00 8.90
C SER A 6 -3.13 -14.34 9.45
N LEU A 7 -1.81 -14.49 9.44
CA LEU A 7 -1.09 -15.58 10.10
C LEU A 7 -0.19 -14.99 11.18
N ASN A 8 -0.41 -15.37 12.44
CA ASN A 8 0.33 -14.81 13.59
C ASN A 8 0.30 -13.27 13.66
N GLY A 9 -0.81 -12.65 13.23
CA GLY A 9 -0.96 -11.19 13.19
C GLY A 9 -0.32 -10.52 11.97
N THR A 10 0.32 -11.28 11.08
CA THR A 10 0.91 -10.78 9.82
C THR A 10 -0.03 -11.01 8.64
N VAL A 11 -0.21 -9.99 7.81
CA VAL A 11 -0.95 -10.08 6.54
C VAL A 11 0.03 -9.85 5.39
N ILE A 12 -0.01 -10.73 4.38
CA ILE A 12 0.74 -10.54 3.14
C ILE A 12 -0.12 -9.71 2.21
N ILE A 13 0.47 -8.69 1.59
CA ILE A 13 -0.26 -7.83 0.68
C ILE A 13 0.52 -7.60 -0.61
N ALA A 14 -0.20 -7.44 -1.70
CA ALA A 14 0.35 -7.04 -2.98
C ALA A 14 -0.60 -6.07 -3.70
N SER A 15 -0.10 -5.34 -4.68
CA SER A 15 -0.93 -4.51 -5.55
C SER A 15 -0.90 -5.04 -6.98
N SER A 16 -2.04 -4.99 -7.69
CA SER A 16 -2.12 -5.44 -9.08
C SER A 16 -3.19 -4.68 -9.87
N ASN A 17 -3.01 -4.61 -11.19
CA ASN A 17 -3.92 -3.99 -12.15
C ASN A 17 -4.22 -4.97 -13.30
N ALA A 18 -5.20 -4.63 -14.14
CA ALA A 18 -5.68 -5.53 -15.19
C ALA A 18 -4.63 -5.90 -16.26
N GLY A 19 -3.51 -5.19 -16.34
CA GLY A 19 -2.40 -5.51 -17.24
C GLY A 19 -1.45 -6.60 -16.71
N TYR A 20 -1.60 -7.00 -15.45
CA TYR A 20 -0.69 -7.93 -14.77
C TYR A 20 -1.43 -9.12 -14.11
N GLU A 21 -2.58 -9.51 -14.66
CA GLU A 21 -3.40 -10.63 -14.16
C GLU A 21 -2.62 -11.95 -14.14
N ASP A 22 -1.88 -12.28 -15.19
CA ASP A 22 -1.05 -13.49 -15.27
C ASP A 22 0.07 -13.52 -14.22
N MET A 23 0.70 -12.35 -13.97
CA MET A 23 1.73 -12.22 -12.93
C MET A 23 1.14 -12.38 -11.54
N LEU A 24 -0.04 -11.83 -11.30
CA LEU A 24 -0.76 -12.02 -10.05
C LEU A 24 -1.09 -13.49 -9.81
N GLU A 25 -1.56 -14.22 -10.82
CA GLU A 25 -1.80 -15.67 -10.71
C GLU A 25 -0.54 -16.44 -10.37
N ASN A 26 0.56 -16.14 -11.07
CA ASN A 26 1.84 -16.79 -10.80
C ASN A 26 2.32 -16.51 -9.37
N TRP A 27 2.18 -15.26 -8.90
CA TRP A 27 2.52 -14.88 -7.53
C TRP A 27 1.67 -15.65 -6.49
N VAL A 28 0.35 -15.77 -6.69
CA VAL A 28 -0.52 -16.54 -5.79
C VAL A 28 -0.18 -18.03 -5.82
N LEU A 29 0.10 -18.59 -6.99
CA LEU A 29 0.51 -19.99 -7.14
C LEU A 29 1.80 -20.28 -6.37
N HIS A 30 2.74 -19.33 -6.33
CA HIS A 30 3.94 -19.43 -5.51
C HIS A 30 3.66 -19.32 -4.01
N LEU A 31 2.70 -18.48 -3.59
CA LEU A 31 2.23 -18.48 -2.19
C LEU A 31 1.56 -19.80 -1.80
N GLU A 32 0.74 -20.38 -2.66
CA GLU A 32 0.09 -21.68 -2.44
C GLU A 32 1.13 -22.79 -2.20
N ARG A 33 2.18 -22.83 -3.02
CA ARG A 33 3.29 -23.80 -2.89
C ARG A 33 4.01 -23.75 -1.55
N VAL A 34 4.01 -22.60 -0.88
CA VAL A 34 4.65 -22.42 0.43
C VAL A 34 3.65 -22.39 1.60
N GLY A 35 2.39 -22.78 1.35
CA GLY A 35 1.33 -22.87 2.36
C GLY A 35 0.66 -21.54 2.71
N LEU A 36 0.75 -20.53 1.86
CA LEU A 36 0.27 -19.16 2.10
C LEU A 36 -0.86 -18.71 1.17
N GLY A 37 -1.45 -19.61 0.38
CA GLY A 37 -2.51 -19.31 -0.60
C GLY A 37 -3.84 -18.77 -0.05
N ARG A 38 -3.98 -18.72 1.29
CA ARG A 38 -5.15 -18.13 1.97
C ARG A 38 -4.76 -16.95 2.88
N HIS A 39 -3.51 -16.52 2.80
CA HIS A 39 -2.89 -15.59 3.75
C HIS A 39 -2.46 -14.28 3.10
N PHE A 40 -3.20 -13.82 2.08
CA PHE A 40 -2.89 -12.60 1.35
C PHE A 40 -4.10 -11.68 1.12
N ILE A 41 -3.80 -10.42 0.78
CA ILE A 41 -4.74 -9.44 0.24
C ILE A 41 -4.15 -8.79 -1.01
N VAL A 42 -4.93 -8.77 -2.09
CA VAL A 42 -4.63 -8.01 -3.31
C VAL A 42 -5.33 -6.65 -3.23
N PHE A 43 -4.54 -5.58 -3.31
CA PHE A 43 -5.04 -4.24 -3.57
C PHE A 43 -5.16 -4.04 -5.08
N ALA A 44 -6.38 -4.19 -5.58
CA ALA A 44 -6.71 -3.98 -6.98
C ALA A 44 -6.63 -2.48 -7.30
N ALA A 45 -5.85 -2.11 -8.32
CA ALA A 45 -5.72 -0.74 -8.78
C ALA A 45 -6.91 -0.27 -9.62
N ASP A 46 -7.71 -1.20 -10.15
CA ASP A 46 -8.85 -0.92 -11.01
C ASP A 46 -9.97 -1.95 -10.81
N ASN A 47 -11.17 -1.65 -11.31
CA ASN A 47 -12.34 -2.51 -11.15
C ASN A 47 -12.21 -3.86 -11.87
N LYS A 48 -11.44 -3.90 -12.97
CA LYS A 48 -11.26 -5.14 -13.74
C LYS A 48 -10.36 -6.10 -12.95
N SER A 49 -9.25 -5.62 -12.40
CA SER A 49 -8.38 -6.44 -11.55
C SER A 49 -9.06 -6.86 -10.24
N LEU A 50 -9.94 -6.02 -9.69
CA LEU A 50 -10.80 -6.40 -8.55
C LEU A 50 -11.70 -7.58 -8.91
N HIS A 51 -12.44 -7.47 -10.02
CA HIS A 51 -13.38 -8.51 -10.44
C HIS A 51 -12.65 -9.82 -10.72
N PHE A 52 -11.54 -9.74 -11.45
CA PHE A 52 -10.66 -10.88 -11.72
C PHE A 52 -10.21 -11.55 -10.42
N ALA A 53 -9.61 -10.79 -9.50
CA ALA A 53 -9.10 -11.34 -8.24
C ALA A 53 -10.21 -11.90 -7.35
N GLN A 54 -11.40 -11.28 -7.31
CA GLN A 54 -12.55 -11.81 -6.58
C GLN A 54 -13.11 -13.09 -7.19
N SER A 55 -13.06 -13.25 -8.52
CA SER A 55 -13.52 -14.46 -9.20
C SER A 55 -12.64 -15.67 -8.87
N LYS A 56 -11.33 -15.46 -8.71
CA LYS A 56 -10.36 -16.54 -8.39
C LYS A 56 -10.17 -16.75 -6.90
N TRP A 57 -10.11 -15.65 -6.13
CA TRP A 57 -9.83 -15.65 -4.70
C TRP A 57 -10.87 -14.83 -3.93
N PRO A 58 -12.10 -15.35 -3.77
CA PRO A 58 -13.18 -14.63 -3.12
C PRO A 58 -12.80 -14.13 -1.72
N GLY A 59 -12.93 -12.82 -1.52
CA GLY A 59 -12.61 -12.16 -0.24
C GLY A 59 -11.12 -11.99 0.05
N GLN A 60 -10.23 -12.16 -0.94
CA GLN A 60 -8.79 -11.84 -0.86
C GLN A 60 -8.40 -10.63 -1.72
N ALA A 61 -9.37 -9.85 -2.21
CA ALA A 61 -9.12 -8.63 -2.99
C ALA A 61 -9.95 -7.44 -2.51
N ILE A 62 -9.35 -6.25 -2.49
CA ILE A 62 -9.96 -4.97 -2.16
C ILE A 62 -9.55 -3.95 -3.23
N HIS A 63 -10.50 -3.15 -3.70
CA HIS A 63 -10.21 -1.91 -4.40
C HIS A 63 -10.41 -0.76 -3.43
N LEU A 64 -9.38 0.07 -3.26
CA LEU A 64 -9.48 1.27 -2.45
C LEU A 64 -9.63 2.45 -3.40
N ASP A 65 -10.85 2.96 -3.52
CA ASP A 65 -11.10 4.17 -4.27
C ASP A 65 -10.57 5.38 -3.48
N LEU A 66 -9.41 5.87 -3.91
CA LEU A 66 -8.76 7.06 -3.33
C LEU A 66 -9.07 8.33 -4.14
N SER A 67 -9.95 8.26 -5.13
CA SER A 67 -10.33 9.42 -5.96
C SER A 67 -11.03 10.52 -5.18
N GLY A 68 -11.62 10.22 -4.01
CA GLY A 68 -12.22 11.21 -3.12
C GLY A 68 -11.26 11.87 -2.13
N GLN A 69 -10.01 11.42 -2.02
CA GLN A 69 -9.02 12.00 -1.11
C GLN A 69 -8.14 13.08 -1.77
N PHE A 70 -8.22 13.19 -3.09
CA PHE A 70 -7.49 14.17 -3.90
C PHE A 70 -8.51 14.81 -4.85
N GLY A 71 -8.64 16.14 -4.85
CA GLY A 71 -9.79 16.86 -5.43
C GLY A 71 -10.12 16.52 -6.90
N GLU A 72 -11.37 16.82 -7.29
CA GLU A 72 -12.00 16.41 -8.57
C GLU A 72 -11.29 16.91 -9.85
N GLU A 73 -10.35 17.85 -9.75
CA GLU A 73 -9.68 18.49 -10.89
C GLU A 73 -8.62 17.61 -11.59
N GLU A 74 -8.19 16.49 -11.01
CA GLU A 74 -6.97 15.78 -11.45
C GLU A 74 -7.21 14.42 -12.14
N LYS A 75 -8.41 14.16 -12.68
CA LYS A 75 -8.73 12.91 -13.42
C LYS A 75 -8.02 12.77 -14.79
N ALA A 76 -7.21 13.73 -15.22
CA ALA A 76 -6.85 13.89 -16.63
C ALA A 76 -5.39 13.54 -17.02
N ASP A 77 -4.50 13.14 -16.11
CA ASP A 77 -3.07 12.97 -16.47
C ASP A 77 -2.56 11.52 -16.31
N VAL A 78 -3.04 10.64 -17.18
CA VAL A 78 -2.56 9.25 -17.33
C VAL A 78 -1.12 9.22 -17.86
N GLU A 79 -0.72 10.23 -18.64
CA GLU A 79 0.61 10.33 -19.25
C GLU A 79 1.67 10.73 -18.20
N GLY A 80 1.30 11.62 -17.27
CA GLY A 80 2.12 12.02 -16.13
C GLY A 80 2.42 10.90 -15.14
N ALA A 81 1.53 9.90 -14.97
CA ALA A 81 1.75 8.77 -14.06
C ALA A 81 2.97 7.90 -14.43
N SER A 82 3.39 7.95 -15.70
CA SER A 82 4.58 7.25 -16.20
C SER A 82 5.90 7.98 -15.89
N ARG A 83 5.85 9.28 -15.58
CA ARG A 83 7.02 10.08 -15.20
C ARG A 83 7.30 9.95 -13.70
N ILE A 84 8.39 9.27 -13.36
CA ILE A 84 8.94 9.25 -12.01
C ILE A 84 9.08 10.69 -11.51
N GLY A 85 8.45 10.99 -10.37
CA GLY A 85 8.48 12.31 -9.73
C GLY A 85 7.27 13.23 -10.03
N SER A 86 6.33 12.85 -10.90
CA SER A 86 5.09 13.60 -11.11
C SER A 86 4.14 13.49 -9.90
N ALA A 87 3.17 14.40 -9.80
CA ALA A 87 2.12 14.31 -8.78
C ALA A 87 1.28 13.02 -8.94
N ALA A 88 1.05 12.57 -10.18
CA ALA A 88 0.37 11.31 -10.47
C ALA A 88 1.18 10.07 -10.06
N PHE A 89 2.51 10.08 -10.25
CA PHE A 89 3.39 9.02 -9.75
C PHE A 89 3.41 8.98 -8.22
N HIS A 90 3.49 10.14 -7.55
CA HIS A 90 3.37 10.20 -6.10
C HIS A 90 2.00 9.69 -5.63
N ARG A 91 0.89 10.00 -6.31
CA ARG A 91 -0.43 9.45 -5.99
C ARG A 91 -0.45 7.91 -6.03
N VAL A 92 0.03 7.31 -7.12
CA VAL A 92 0.08 5.84 -7.28
C VAL A 92 1.04 5.19 -6.28
N ALA A 93 2.21 5.78 -6.04
CA ALA A 93 3.18 5.30 -5.06
C ALA A 93 2.67 5.46 -3.61
N SER A 94 1.94 6.54 -3.32
CA SER A 94 1.33 6.83 -2.03
C SER A 94 0.20 5.88 -1.69
N HIS A 95 -0.51 5.30 -2.68
CA HIS A 95 -1.49 4.25 -2.42
C HIS A 95 -0.88 3.13 -1.59
N ARG A 96 0.40 2.78 -1.86
CA ARG A 96 1.12 1.76 -1.11
C ARG A 96 1.28 2.10 0.37
N ALA A 97 1.73 3.32 0.64
CA ALA A 97 1.88 3.80 1.99
C ALA A 97 0.52 3.84 2.74
N VAL A 98 -0.56 4.21 2.06
CA VAL A 98 -1.91 4.33 2.66
C VAL A 98 -2.40 2.97 3.18
N TYR A 99 -2.44 1.93 2.34
CA TYR A 99 -2.97 0.64 2.80
C TYR A 99 -2.08 -0.04 3.84
N ILE A 100 -0.74 0.11 3.73
CA ILE A 100 0.19 -0.38 4.75
C ILE A 100 -0.11 0.33 6.08
N HIS A 101 -0.26 1.65 6.04
CA HIS A 101 -0.55 2.44 7.23
C HIS A 101 -1.87 2.03 7.89
N HIS A 102 -2.96 1.86 7.13
CA HIS A 102 -4.22 1.41 7.70
C HIS A 102 -4.11 0.04 8.39
N LEU A 103 -3.46 -0.94 7.75
CA LEU A 103 -3.26 -2.27 8.34
C LEU A 103 -2.42 -2.22 9.62
N LEU A 104 -1.33 -1.42 9.62
CA LEU A 104 -0.53 -1.18 10.82
C LEU A 104 -1.34 -0.51 11.93
N ALA A 105 -2.16 0.49 11.60
CA ALA A 105 -3.02 1.19 12.57
C ALA A 105 -4.09 0.26 13.18
N PHE A 106 -4.52 -0.77 12.45
CA PHE A 106 -5.40 -1.84 12.95
C PHE A 106 -4.64 -2.93 13.75
N GLY A 107 -3.33 -2.79 13.95
CA GLY A 107 -2.52 -3.69 14.76
C GLY A 107 -2.00 -4.93 14.02
N PHE A 108 -2.07 -4.95 12.68
CA PHE A 108 -1.46 -6.02 11.90
C PHE A 108 0.01 -5.73 11.63
N SER A 109 0.83 -6.78 11.54
CA SER A 109 2.09 -6.72 10.82
C SER A 109 1.83 -6.90 9.33
N VAL A 110 2.63 -6.26 8.49
CA VAL A 110 2.40 -6.25 7.03
C VAL A 110 3.65 -6.73 6.32
N LEU A 111 3.51 -7.77 5.51
CA LEU A 111 4.49 -8.13 4.49
C LEU A 111 3.99 -7.64 3.14
N TYR A 112 4.55 -6.53 2.66
CA TYR A 112 4.30 -6.08 1.29
C TYR A 112 5.18 -6.86 0.31
N SER A 113 4.59 -7.29 -0.80
CA SER A 113 5.27 -7.95 -1.91
C SER A 113 4.82 -7.30 -3.22
N ASP A 114 5.76 -7.04 -4.13
CA ASP A 114 5.42 -6.89 -5.54
C ASP A 114 5.01 -8.26 -6.13
N ILE A 115 4.29 -8.26 -7.25
CA ILE A 115 3.78 -9.48 -7.91
C ILE A 115 4.77 -10.07 -8.92
N ASP A 116 5.92 -9.41 -9.13
CA ASP A 116 6.99 -9.82 -10.04
C ASP A 116 8.08 -10.67 -9.36
N ILE A 117 7.84 -11.09 -8.11
CA ILE A 117 8.70 -12.02 -7.37
C ILE A 117 8.02 -13.37 -7.15
N ALA A 118 8.82 -14.39 -6.85
CA ALA A 118 8.34 -15.74 -6.53
C ALA A 118 8.83 -16.18 -5.16
N PHE A 119 7.91 -16.60 -4.29
CA PHE A 119 8.27 -17.24 -3.02
C PHE A 119 8.63 -18.72 -3.28
N LEU A 120 9.86 -19.09 -2.91
CA LEU A 120 10.35 -20.48 -2.97
C LEU A 120 10.23 -21.20 -1.63
N HIS A 121 10.20 -20.45 -0.54
CA HIS A 121 9.98 -20.92 0.81
C HIS A 121 9.03 -19.96 1.54
N ASN A 122 8.41 -20.44 2.63
CA ASN A 122 7.59 -19.59 3.48
C ASN A 122 8.49 -18.49 4.09
N PRO A 123 8.25 -17.20 3.80
CA PRO A 123 9.13 -16.13 4.25
C PRO A 123 8.83 -15.70 5.70
N LEU A 124 7.66 -16.04 6.25
CA LEU A 124 7.21 -15.56 7.55
C LEU A 124 8.10 -15.96 8.74
N PRO A 125 8.71 -17.17 8.79
CA PRO A 125 9.65 -17.53 9.85
C PRO A 125 10.90 -16.65 9.92
N PHE A 126 11.26 -15.95 8.84
CA PHE A 126 12.45 -15.10 8.77
C PHE A 126 12.18 -13.65 9.19
N PHE A 127 10.92 -13.26 9.31
CA PHE A 127 10.56 -11.95 9.85
C PHE A 127 10.45 -12.02 11.38
N GLN A 128 11.05 -11.05 12.08
CA GLN A 128 10.94 -10.95 13.53
C GLN A 128 9.46 -10.81 13.95
N LYS A 129 9.10 -11.44 15.08
CA LYS A 129 7.73 -11.42 15.62
C LYS A 129 7.18 -9.99 15.74
N PRO A 130 5.85 -9.79 15.65
CA PRO A 130 5.21 -8.49 15.52
C PRO A 130 5.76 -7.49 16.53
N HIS A 131 6.18 -6.31 16.05
CA HIS A 131 6.39 -5.17 16.94
C HIS A 131 5.14 -5.04 17.80
N SER A 132 5.30 -5.12 19.12
CA SER A 132 4.32 -4.55 20.03
C SER A 132 4.33 -3.05 19.75
N LEU A 133 3.45 -2.59 18.85
CA LEU A 133 3.21 -1.16 18.68
C LEU A 133 2.85 -0.65 20.08
N PRO A 134 3.65 0.25 20.69
CA PRO A 134 3.23 0.86 21.94
C PRO A 134 1.86 1.49 21.65
N SER A 135 0.89 1.26 22.55
CA SER A 135 -0.47 1.81 22.46
C SER A 135 -0.39 3.32 22.24
N SER A 136 -0.36 3.75 20.97
CA SER A 136 -0.21 5.15 20.61
C SER A 136 -1.57 5.81 20.71
N LYS A 137 -1.88 6.27 21.92
CA LYS A 137 -2.58 7.54 22.02
C LYS A 137 -1.52 8.60 21.66
N SER A 138 -1.77 9.35 20.58
CA SER A 138 -1.04 10.55 20.14
C SER A 138 0.35 10.37 19.48
N HIS A 139 0.43 9.76 18.30
CA HIS A 139 1.47 10.16 17.36
C HIS A 139 0.99 9.97 15.92
N THR A 140 0.50 11.06 15.33
CA THR A 140 0.41 11.17 13.87
C THR A 140 1.79 11.63 13.39
N PRO A 141 2.61 10.79 12.75
CA PRO A 141 3.93 11.18 12.29
C PRO A 141 3.84 12.33 11.28
N HIS A 142 4.86 13.20 11.24
CA HIS A 142 4.86 14.44 10.42
C HIS A 142 4.53 14.22 8.93
N LEU A 143 4.91 13.06 8.36
CA LEU A 143 4.53 12.68 6.99
C LEU A 143 3.01 12.52 6.81
N LEU A 144 2.30 12.02 7.83
CA LEU A 144 0.85 11.91 7.82
C LEU A 144 0.16 13.29 7.90
N ARG A 145 0.77 14.27 8.58
CA ARG A 145 0.22 15.64 8.59
C ARG A 145 0.35 16.31 7.22
N LEU A 146 1.42 16.02 6.48
CA LEU A 146 1.63 16.51 5.11
C LEU A 146 0.73 15.85 4.08
N LEU A 147 0.46 14.55 4.22
CA LEU A 147 -0.41 13.80 3.31
C LEU A 147 -1.91 14.08 3.54
N LEU A 148 -2.31 14.31 4.80
CA LEU A 148 -3.72 14.57 5.14
C LEU A 148 -4.12 16.06 5.04
N ASN A 149 -3.15 16.98 5.07
CA ASN A 149 -3.38 18.41 4.88
C ASN A 149 -2.33 18.97 3.89
N PRO A 150 -2.55 18.82 2.57
CA PRO A 150 -1.67 19.44 1.59
C PRO A 150 -1.69 20.98 1.78
N PRO A 151 -0.53 21.67 1.70
CA PRO A 151 -0.48 23.11 1.84
C PRO A 151 -1.33 23.79 0.76
N SER A 152 -2.22 24.69 1.17
CA SER A 152 -3.21 25.36 0.31
C SER A 152 -2.62 26.32 -0.73
N SER A 153 -1.29 26.43 -0.84
CA SER A 153 -0.60 27.29 -1.81
C SER A 153 0.86 26.85 -2.04
N PRO A 154 1.39 27.00 -3.27
CA PRO A 154 2.79 26.69 -3.59
C PRO A 154 3.81 27.48 -2.75
N ALA A 155 3.46 28.67 -2.23
CA ALA A 155 4.32 29.44 -1.33
C ALA A 155 4.51 28.76 0.05
N ALA A 156 3.49 28.03 0.53
CA ALA A 156 3.55 27.30 1.80
C ALA A 156 4.34 25.99 1.67
N ALA A 157 4.38 25.37 0.49
CA ALA A 157 5.20 24.20 0.21
C ALA A 157 6.72 24.51 0.26
N ALA A 158 7.13 25.68 -0.25
CA ALA A 158 8.52 26.14 -0.21
C ALA A 158 9.01 26.43 1.23
N ALA A 159 8.14 26.98 2.08
CA ALA A 159 8.45 27.25 3.48
C ALA A 159 8.61 25.95 4.31
N ALA A 160 7.78 24.93 4.04
CA ALA A 160 7.89 23.63 4.69
C ALA A 160 9.19 22.89 4.30
N ALA A 161 9.63 23.00 3.04
CA ALA A 161 10.90 22.44 2.59
C ALA A 161 12.11 23.13 3.23
N ALA A 162 12.06 24.45 3.43
CA ALA A 162 13.14 25.21 4.07
C ALA A 162 13.30 24.91 5.57
N GLY A 163 12.20 24.66 6.29
CA GLY A 163 12.24 24.30 7.72
C GLY A 163 12.86 22.92 8.00
N ALA A 164 12.73 21.97 7.08
CA ALA A 164 13.31 20.63 7.21
C ALA A 164 14.85 20.62 7.08
N VAL A 165 15.40 21.54 6.28
CA VAL A 165 16.87 21.67 6.11
C VAL A 165 17.52 22.26 7.36
N ALA A 166 16.84 23.17 8.07
CA ALA A 166 17.36 23.78 9.30
C ALA A 166 17.46 22.80 10.48
N ALA A 167 16.58 21.80 10.55
CA ALA A 167 16.55 20.82 11.65
C ALA A 167 17.64 19.72 11.54
N THR A 168 18.46 19.74 10.48
CA THR A 168 19.53 18.75 10.26
C THR A 168 20.94 19.29 10.60
N LEU A 169 21.06 20.53 11.12
CA LEU A 169 22.34 21.18 11.39
C LEU A 169 22.50 21.81 12.78
N THR A 170 21.73 21.38 13.79
CA THR A 170 21.99 21.70 15.21
C THR A 170 21.79 20.50 16.10
#